data_AF-M7CK40-F1
#
_entry.id   AF-M7CK40-F1
#
_cell.length_a   1.000
_cell.length_b   1.000
_cell.length_c   1.000
_cell.angle_alpha   90.00
_cell.angle_beta   90.00
_cell.angle_gamma   90.00
#
_symmetry.space_group_name_H-M   'P 1'
#
loop_
_entity.id
_entity.type
_entity.pdbx_description
1 polymer ?
#
loop_
_entity_poly.entity_id
_entity_poly.type
_entity_poly.pdbx_seq_one_letter_code
_entity_poly.pdbx_strand_id
1 'polypeptide(L)'
;MFAKGQPVAPYNTTQFLMEDHDQEEPDLKTGLCPKKAAAKSDDTSEEDFLEEAADEDGGSDGMGGDGSEFLQRDFSETYERYHVESLQNMSKQELIKEYLELEKCLSRMEDENNRLRMESKKYGGDSAEDPRVRELELELDMLRAENLKLLKENELHRQQENSLSKFGE
;
A
#
# COMPACT_ATOMS: atom_id res chain seq x y z
N MET A 1 62.13 -9.65 -17.04
CA MET A 1 63.06 -8.51 -17.06
C MET A 1 62.24 -7.26 -16.79
N PHE A 2 62.45 -6.58 -15.66
CA PHE A 2 61.84 -5.28 -15.39
C PHE A 2 62.71 -4.19 -16.03
N ALA A 3 62.12 -3.32 -16.84
CA ALA A 3 62.83 -2.19 -17.41
C ALA A 3 63.20 -1.22 -16.27
N LYS A 4 64.51 -1.03 -16.05
CA LYS A 4 65.03 -0.13 -15.02
C LYS A 4 64.57 1.30 -15.31
N GLY A 5 63.70 1.86 -14.46
CA GLY A 5 63.47 3.31 -14.40
C GLY A 5 62.05 3.80 -14.12
N GLN A 6 61.02 2.94 -14.18
CA GLN A 6 59.65 3.35 -13.85
C GLN A 6 59.17 2.67 -12.57
N PRO A 7 58.68 3.43 -11.56
CA PRO A 7 58.07 2.82 -10.39
C PRO A 7 56.83 2.03 -10.83
N VAL A 8 56.82 0.74 -10.53
CA VAL A 8 55.67 -0.14 -10.78
C VAL A 8 54.60 0.21 -9.73
N ALA A 9 53.39 0.50 -10.20
CA ALA A 9 52.27 0.77 -9.30
C ALA A 9 52.07 -0.45 -8.36
N PRO A 10 51.70 -0.22 -7.09
CA PRO A 10 51.43 -1.30 -6.17
C PRO A 10 50.38 -2.26 -6.75
N TYR A 11 50.58 -3.56 -6.56
CA TYR A 11 49.57 -4.55 -6.91
C TYR A 11 48.35 -4.30 -6.03
N ASN A 12 47.17 -4.11 -6.64
CA ASN A 12 45.92 -4.00 -5.91
C ASN A 12 45.55 -5.37 -5.35
N THR A 13 45.88 -5.62 -4.08
CA THR A 13 45.35 -6.80 -3.40
C THR A 13 43.92 -6.47 -2.95
N THR A 14 42.98 -7.38 -3.16
CA THR A 14 41.62 -7.27 -2.60
C THR A 14 41.61 -7.58 -1.10
N GLN A 15 42.74 -7.49 -0.40
CA GLN A 15 42.86 -7.82 1.02
C GLN A 15 41.97 -6.94 1.89
N PHE A 16 41.87 -5.63 1.60
CA PHE A 16 40.93 -4.75 2.31
C PHE A 16 39.46 -5.17 2.12
N LEU A 17 39.12 -5.69 0.93
CA LEU A 17 37.79 -6.22 0.63
C LEU A 17 37.54 -7.60 1.24
N MET A 18 38.57 -8.33 1.68
CA MET A 18 38.40 -9.63 2.33
C MET A 18 38.44 -9.50 3.85
N GLU A 19 39.16 -8.51 4.40
CA GLU A 19 39.34 -8.30 5.84
C GLU A 19 38.05 -7.80 6.54
N ASP A 20 37.12 -7.17 5.82
CA ASP A 20 35.82 -6.74 6.36
C ASP A 20 34.75 -7.86 6.39
N HIS A 21 35.03 -9.05 5.83
CA HIS A 21 34.04 -10.13 5.69
C HIS A 21 34.17 -11.28 6.71
N ASP A 22 35.09 -11.19 7.68
CA ASP A 22 35.22 -12.18 8.76
C ASP A 22 34.36 -11.83 10.00
N GLN A 23 33.37 -10.93 9.86
CA GLN A 23 32.33 -10.81 10.88
C GLN A 23 31.40 -12.03 10.76
N GLU A 24 31.63 -13.00 11.64
CA GLU A 24 30.71 -14.10 11.93
C GLU A 24 29.26 -13.58 11.89
N GLU A 25 28.47 -14.04 10.93
CA GLU A 25 27.07 -13.66 10.82
C GLU A 25 26.37 -13.96 12.16
N PRO A 26 25.58 -13.03 12.72
CA PRO A 26 24.89 -13.28 13.96
C PRO A 26 23.95 -14.47 13.78
N ASP A 27 24.18 -15.52 14.57
CA ASP A 27 23.38 -16.74 14.56
C ASP A 27 21.90 -16.38 14.78
N LEU A 28 21.09 -16.51 13.73
CA LEU A 28 19.64 -16.37 13.76
C LEU A 28 19.04 -17.59 14.47
N LYS A 29 19.41 -17.80 15.73
CA LYS A 29 18.67 -18.66 16.64
C LYS A 29 17.28 -18.05 16.74
N THR A 30 16.28 -18.72 16.18
CA THR A 30 14.84 -18.49 16.36
C THR A 30 14.40 -18.77 17.81
N GLY A 31 15.08 -18.17 18.78
CA GLY A 31 14.83 -18.31 20.20
C GLY A 31 14.29 -17.02 20.79
N LEU A 32 12.96 -16.88 20.78
CA LEU A 32 12.16 -16.14 21.77
C LEU A 32 12.75 -14.79 22.21
N CYS A 33 12.33 -13.70 21.57
CA CYS A 33 12.53 -12.34 22.05
C CYS A 33 12.18 -12.25 23.56
N PRO A 34 13.11 -11.91 24.47
CA PRO A 34 12.73 -11.58 25.83
C PRO A 34 12.07 -10.21 25.78
N LYS A 35 10.76 -10.17 26.03
CA LYS A 35 10.01 -8.95 26.33
C LYS A 35 10.77 -8.16 27.39
N LYS A 36 11.45 -7.08 27.00
CA LYS A 36 11.90 -6.06 27.92
C LYS A 36 10.65 -5.45 28.55
N ALA A 37 10.38 -5.83 29.79
CA ALA A 37 9.47 -5.12 30.65
C ALA A 37 10.07 -3.73 30.94
N ALA A 38 9.69 -2.74 30.16
CA ALA A 38 9.86 -1.34 30.49
C ALA A 38 8.58 -0.85 31.18
N ALA A 39 8.79 -0.20 32.31
CA ALA A 39 7.81 0.23 33.28
C ALA A 39 6.95 1.41 32.77
N LYS A 40 5.65 1.36 33.10
CA LYS A 40 4.78 2.47 33.57
C LYS A 40 4.67 3.72 32.66
N SER A 41 3.49 3.95 32.08
CA SER A 41 2.55 5.00 32.53
C SER A 41 1.31 5.08 31.66
N ASP A 42 0.22 5.33 32.38
CA ASP A 42 -1.11 5.79 31.97
C ASP A 42 -1.00 7.22 31.43
N ASP A 43 -1.46 7.50 30.20
CA ASP A 43 -2.28 8.68 29.88
C ASP A 43 -2.75 8.67 28.41
N THR A 44 -3.96 9.19 28.24
CA THR A 44 -4.71 9.53 27.03
C THR A 44 -3.94 10.38 26.01
N SER A 45 -4.09 10.08 24.70
CA SER A 45 -4.04 11.07 23.61
C SER A 45 -4.49 10.45 22.29
N GLU A 46 -5.64 10.93 21.84
CA GLU A 46 -6.19 10.86 20.49
C GLU A 46 -5.34 11.71 19.53
N GLU A 47 -4.72 11.13 18.49
CA GLU A 47 -4.12 11.91 17.39
C GLU A 47 -4.23 11.11 16.08
N ASP A 48 -5.26 11.45 15.32
CA ASP A 48 -5.36 11.53 13.86
C ASP A 48 -4.12 11.06 13.06
N PHE A 49 -4.10 9.80 12.62
CA PHE A 49 -3.13 9.34 11.62
C PHE A 49 -3.71 9.64 10.23
N LEU A 50 -3.57 10.90 9.83
CA LEU A 50 -3.95 11.42 8.53
C LEU A 50 -3.28 10.58 7.42
N GLU A 51 -4.13 10.00 6.58
CA GLU A 51 -3.82 9.36 5.32
C GLU A 51 -3.16 10.39 4.37
N GLU A 52 -1.84 10.43 4.35
CA GLU A 52 -1.10 11.08 3.26
C GLU A 52 -0.70 10.00 2.26
N ALA A 53 -1.56 9.81 1.27
CA ALA A 53 -1.22 9.19 0.00
C ALA A 53 -0.12 10.04 -0.68
N ALA A 54 1.12 9.82 -0.27
CA ALA A 54 2.27 10.24 -1.04
C ALA A 54 2.49 9.18 -2.12
N ASP A 55 2.11 9.51 -3.35
CA ASP A 55 2.68 8.96 -4.57
C ASP A 55 4.21 9.12 -4.49
N GLU A 56 4.89 8.15 -3.87
CA GLU A 56 6.34 8.03 -3.99
C GLU A 56 6.60 7.32 -5.32
N ASP A 57 6.67 8.13 -6.37
CA ASP A 57 7.46 7.88 -7.58
C ASP A 57 8.90 7.58 -7.15
N GLY A 58 9.10 6.33 -6.71
CA GLY A 58 10.38 5.79 -6.30
C GLY A 58 11.28 5.74 -7.51
N GLY A 59 12.11 6.78 -7.65
CA GLY A 59 13.12 6.96 -8.68
C GLY A 59 13.85 5.65 -8.96
N SER A 60 13.52 5.05 -10.10
CA SER A 60 14.24 3.93 -10.69
C SER A 60 15.57 4.48 -11.22
N ASP A 61 16.53 4.65 -10.32
CA ASP A 61 17.91 4.94 -10.66
C ASP A 61 18.52 3.67 -11.29
N GLY A 62 18.36 3.61 -12.61
CA GLY A 62 19.17 2.91 -13.59
C GLY A 62 20.03 1.76 -13.09
N MET A 63 19.46 0.56 -12.97
CA MET A 63 20.17 -0.72 -13.10
C MET A 63 19.15 -1.86 -13.39
N GLY A 64 18.83 -2.07 -14.67
CA GLY A 64 18.35 -3.35 -15.23
C GLY A 64 17.10 -4.01 -14.63
N GLY A 65 15.91 -3.61 -15.08
CA GLY A 65 14.64 -4.31 -14.78
C GLY A 65 14.55 -5.77 -15.30
N ASP A 66 15.47 -6.20 -16.15
CA ASP A 66 15.58 -7.60 -16.63
C ASP A 66 16.38 -8.49 -15.65
N GLY A 67 17.22 -7.90 -14.80
CA GLY A 67 18.01 -8.64 -13.80
C GLY A 67 17.25 -8.89 -12.49
N SER A 68 16.33 -7.99 -12.12
CA SER A 68 15.53 -8.12 -10.90
C SER A 68 14.52 -9.25 -10.98
N GLU A 69 13.90 -9.48 -12.14
CA GLU A 69 12.97 -10.61 -12.33
C GLU A 69 13.70 -11.94 -12.27
N PHE A 70 14.89 -12.04 -12.88
CA PHE A 70 15.73 -13.24 -12.78
C PHE A 70 16.10 -13.54 -11.32
N LEU A 71 16.54 -12.52 -10.58
CA LEU A 71 16.89 -12.67 -9.17
C LEU A 71 15.67 -13.01 -8.30
N GLN A 72 14.54 -12.33 -8.51
CA GLN A 72 13.28 -12.62 -7.81
C GLN A 72 12.81 -14.04 -8.09
N ARG A 73 12.91 -14.51 -9.34
CA ARG A 73 12.58 -15.91 -9.70
C ARG A 73 13.51 -16.89 -9.03
N ASP A 74 14.82 -16.64 -9.02
CA ASP A 74 15.78 -17.53 -8.35
C ASP A 74 15.54 -17.59 -6.83
N PHE A 75 15.19 -16.47 -6.20
CA PHE A 75 14.78 -16.46 -4.79
C PHE A 75 13.48 -17.23 -4.55
N SER A 76 12.44 -17.00 -5.37
CA SER A 76 11.18 -17.75 -5.28
C SER A 76 11.41 -19.24 -5.50
N GLU A 77 12.22 -19.63 -6.48
CA GLU A 77 12.54 -21.02 -6.75
C GLU A 77 13.31 -21.65 -5.59
N THR A 78 14.29 -20.95 -5.01
CA THR A 78 15.03 -21.42 -3.83
C THR A 78 14.11 -21.60 -2.62
N TYR A 79 13.20 -20.65 -2.39
CA TYR A 79 12.21 -20.73 -1.33
C TYR A 79 11.28 -21.93 -1.52
N GLU A 80 10.75 -22.13 -2.72
CA GLU A 80 9.87 -23.25 -3.03
C GLU A 80 10.58 -24.60 -2.86
N ARG A 81 11.83 -24.72 -3.33
CA ARG A 81 12.64 -25.94 -3.12
C ARG A 81 12.82 -26.23 -1.62
N TYR A 82 13.25 -25.24 -0.84
CA TYR A 82 13.40 -25.39 0.60
C TYR A 82 12.08 -25.72 1.31
N HIS A 83 10.98 -25.09 0.88
CA HIS A 83 9.66 -25.35 1.44
C HIS A 83 9.24 -26.80 1.19
N VAL A 84 9.43 -27.30 -0.03
CA VAL A 84 9.15 -28.71 -0.36
C VAL A 84 10.04 -29.66 0.44
N GLU A 85 11.33 -29.37 0.58
CA GLU A 85 12.24 -30.16 1.43
C GLU A 85 11.76 -30.18 2.89
N SER A 86 11.38 -29.02 3.44
CA SER A 86 10.80 -28.94 4.78
C SER A 86 9.55 -29.82 4.93
N LEU A 87 8.66 -29.83 3.93
CA LEU A 87 7.47 -30.70 3.92
C LEU A 87 7.84 -32.18 3.83
N GLN A 88 8.85 -32.54 3.02
CA GLN A 88 9.33 -33.93 2.88
C GLN A 88 9.97 -34.46 4.17
N ASN A 89 10.58 -33.58 4.95
CA ASN A 89 11.22 -33.92 6.22
C ASN A 89 10.23 -34.10 7.38
N MET A 90 8.97 -33.71 7.20
CA MET A 90 7.92 -33.91 8.20
C MET A 90 7.32 -35.32 8.15
N SER A 91 6.87 -35.81 9.30
CA SER A 91 6.07 -37.03 9.36
C SER A 91 4.67 -36.79 8.80
N LYS A 92 4.02 -37.87 8.33
CA LYS A 92 2.62 -37.83 7.87
C LYS A 92 1.68 -37.23 8.92
N GLN A 93 1.93 -37.46 10.21
CA GLN A 93 1.08 -36.95 11.29
C GLN A 93 1.24 -35.45 11.49
N GLU A 94 2.45 -34.92 11.35
CA GLU A 94 2.71 -33.48 11.39
C GLU A 94 2.05 -32.79 10.19
N LEU A 95 2.24 -33.33 8.99
CA LEU A 95 1.62 -32.79 7.78
C LEU A 95 0.08 -32.76 7.88
N ILE A 96 -0.54 -33.81 8.42
CA ILE A 96 -2.00 -33.82 8.65
C ILE A 96 -2.41 -32.72 9.63
N LYS A 97 -1.67 -32.51 10.71
CA LYS A 97 -1.99 -31.47 11.70
C LYS A 97 -1.90 -30.07 11.10
N GLU A 98 -0.82 -29.79 10.37
CA GLU A 98 -0.64 -28.49 9.71
C GLU A 98 -1.70 -28.26 8.63
N TYR A 99 -2.00 -29.28 7.83
CA TYR A 99 -3.04 -29.20 6.80
C TYR A 99 -4.42 -28.90 7.40
N LEU A 100 -4.79 -29.55 8.50
CA LEU A 100 -6.06 -29.27 9.19
C LEU A 100 -6.12 -27.85 9.77
N GLU A 101 -5.00 -27.30 10.24
CA GLU A 101 -4.95 -25.92 10.73
C GLU A 101 -5.04 -24.92 9.58
N LEU A 102 -4.40 -25.22 8.45
CA LEU A 102 -4.50 -24.45 7.22
C LEU A 102 -5.94 -24.43 6.69
N GLU A 103 -6.63 -25.57 6.66
CA GLU A 103 -8.05 -25.66 6.28
C GLU A 103 -8.95 -24.80 7.17
N LYS A 104 -8.72 -24.80 8.49
CA LYS A 104 -9.46 -23.91 9.41
C LYS A 104 -9.17 -22.44 9.12
N CYS A 105 -7.90 -22.09 8.88
CA CYS A 105 -7.51 -20.73 8.58
C CYS A 105 -8.14 -20.24 7.27
N LEU A 106 -8.12 -21.08 6.24
CA LEU A 106 -8.73 -20.81 4.94
C LEU A 106 -10.25 -20.64 5.08
N SER A 107 -10.93 -21.53 5.80
CA SER A 107 -12.37 -21.40 6.06
C SER A 107 -12.72 -20.09 6.79
N ARG A 108 -11.95 -19.69 7.81
CA ARG A 108 -12.16 -18.40 8.49
C ARG A 108 -11.99 -17.22 7.54
N MET A 109 -10.96 -17.26 6.68
CA MET A 109 -10.68 -16.21 5.71
C MET A 109 -11.74 -16.15 4.62
N GLU A 110 -12.26 -17.29 4.15
CA GLU A 110 -13.36 -17.36 3.19
C GLU A 110 -14.64 -16.79 3.78
N ASP A 111 -14.98 -17.12 5.03
CA ASP A 111 -16.14 -16.55 5.73
C ASP A 111 -16.01 -15.03 5.87
N GLU A 112 -14.83 -14.53 6.23
CA GLU A 112 -14.55 -13.10 6.30
C GLU A 112 -14.59 -12.42 4.94
N ASN A 113 -14.00 -13.03 3.91
CA ASN A 113 -14.04 -12.51 2.54
C ASN A 113 -15.48 -12.44 2.04
N ASN A 114 -16.29 -13.47 2.29
CA ASN A 114 -17.71 -13.47 1.95
C ASN A 114 -18.47 -12.37 2.71
N ARG A 115 -18.19 -12.18 4.00
CA ARG A 115 -18.75 -11.07 4.79
C ARG A 115 -18.38 -9.71 4.17
N LEU A 116 -17.10 -9.49 3.89
CA LEU A 116 -16.59 -8.26 3.28
C LEU A 116 -17.15 -8.01 1.89
N ARG A 117 -17.35 -9.06 1.08
CA ARG A 117 -18.01 -8.95 -0.23
C ARG A 117 -19.47 -8.58 -0.12
N MET A 118 -20.18 -9.12 0.86
CA MET A 118 -21.58 -8.76 1.13
C MET A 118 -21.69 -7.34 1.68
N GLU A 119 -20.76 -6.93 2.54
CA GLU A 119 -20.66 -5.56 3.06
C GLU A 119 -20.30 -4.57 1.96
N SER A 120 -19.29 -4.86 1.15
CA SER A 120 -18.92 -4.04 -0.02
C SER A 120 -20.05 -3.96 -1.04
N LYS A 121 -20.87 -5.02 -1.20
CA LYS A 121 -22.07 -4.95 -2.04
C LYS A 121 -23.19 -4.13 -1.41
N LYS A 122 -23.30 -4.16 -0.07
CA LYS A 122 -24.27 -3.38 0.69
C LYS A 122 -23.93 -1.88 0.71
N TYR A 123 -22.65 -1.52 0.75
CA TYR A 123 -22.20 -0.13 0.90
C TYR A 123 -21.53 0.46 -0.36
N GLY A 124 -21.06 -0.38 -1.29
CA GLY A 124 -20.28 0.03 -2.47
C GLY A 124 -20.91 -0.35 -3.82
N GLY A 125 -22.18 -0.76 -3.83
CA GLY A 125 -22.93 -1.00 -5.08
C GLY A 125 -24.10 -0.03 -5.21
N ASP A 126 -23.88 1.13 -5.84
CA ASP A 126 -24.82 1.98 -6.62
C ASP A 126 -26.31 2.11 -6.16
N SER A 127 -26.61 1.79 -4.90
CA SER A 127 -27.99 1.63 -4.41
C SER A 127 -28.13 1.69 -2.89
N ALA A 128 -27.02 1.85 -2.17
CA ALA A 128 -27.05 2.36 -0.80
C ALA A 128 -26.57 3.81 -0.81
N GLU A 129 -27.19 4.64 -1.66
CA GLU A 129 -27.24 6.07 -1.41
C GLU A 129 -27.73 6.22 0.04
N ASP A 130 -26.82 6.67 0.92
CA ASP A 130 -27.12 7.02 2.29
C ASP A 130 -28.44 7.82 2.26
N PRO A 131 -29.45 7.50 3.09
CA PRO A 131 -30.69 8.28 3.13
C PRO A 131 -30.43 9.78 3.22
N ARG A 132 -29.30 10.19 3.84
CA ARG A 132 -28.83 11.58 3.85
C ARG A 132 -28.36 12.08 2.48
N VAL A 133 -27.64 11.27 1.71
CA VAL A 133 -27.22 11.65 0.35
C VAL A 133 -28.44 11.84 -0.56
N ARG A 134 -29.44 10.94 -0.50
CA ARG A 134 -30.68 11.12 -1.29
C ARG A 134 -31.47 12.38 -0.92
N GLU A 135 -31.53 12.71 0.37
CA GLU A 135 -32.18 13.94 0.83
C GLU A 135 -31.44 15.18 0.29
N LEU A 136 -30.10 15.17 0.36
CA LEU A 136 -29.27 16.24 -0.18
C LEU A 136 -29.38 16.37 -1.70
N GLU A 137 -29.50 15.27 -2.44
CA GLU A 137 -29.73 15.29 -3.88
C GLU A 137 -31.05 15.97 -4.26
N LEU A 138 -32.13 15.63 -3.56
CA LEU A 138 -33.44 16.27 -3.77
C LEU A 138 -33.40 17.77 -3.46
N GLU A 139 -32.72 18.16 -2.38
CA GLU A 139 -32.56 19.56 -2.01
C GLU A 139 -31.71 20.33 -3.04
N LEU A 140 -30.63 19.71 -3.54
CA LEU A 140 -29.82 20.27 -4.62
C LEU A 140 -30.64 20.48 -5.90
N ASP A 141 -31.49 19.52 -6.27
CA ASP A 141 -32.32 19.64 -7.46
C ASP A 141 -33.39 20.72 -7.32
N MET A 142 -33.98 20.85 -6.12
CA MET A 142 -34.89 21.97 -5.81
C MET A 142 -34.17 23.32 -5.92
N LEU A 143 -33.00 23.46 -5.29
CA LEU A 143 -32.20 24.68 -5.31
C LEU A 143 -31.72 25.03 -6.73
N ARG A 144 -31.39 24.04 -7.56
CA ARG A 144 -31.05 24.25 -8.97
C ARG A 144 -32.25 24.77 -9.76
N ALA A 145 -33.44 24.20 -9.55
CA ALA A 145 -34.65 24.64 -10.22
C ALA A 145 -35.02 26.09 -9.82
N GLU A 146 -34.89 26.42 -8.53
CA GLU A 146 -35.11 27.77 -8.04
C GLU A 146 -34.07 28.77 -8.58
N ASN A 147 -32.79 28.44 -8.55
CA ASN A 147 -31.74 29.26 -9.14
C ASN A 147 -31.97 29.52 -10.63
N LEU A 148 -32.39 28.49 -11.37
CA LEU A 148 -32.70 28.63 -12.80
C LEU A 148 -33.87 29.60 -13.03
N LYS A 149 -34.88 29.57 -12.15
CA LYS A 149 -36.02 30.50 -12.22
C LYS A 149 -35.59 31.92 -11.90
N LEU A 150 -34.84 32.12 -10.82
CA LEU A 150 -34.31 33.43 -10.41
C LEU A 150 -33.37 34.02 -11.46
N LEU A 151 -32.55 33.19 -12.11
CA LEU A 151 -31.69 33.64 -13.22
C LEU A 151 -32.51 34.19 -14.39
N LYS A 152 -33.59 33.51 -14.79
CA LYS A 152 -34.48 33.97 -15.86
C LYS A 152 -35.20 35.28 -15.49
N GLU A 153 -35.65 35.39 -14.25
CA GLU A 153 -36.32 36.59 -13.75
C GLU A 153 -35.36 37.79 -13.71
N ASN A 154 -34.15 37.61 -13.17
CA ASN A 154 -33.11 38.64 -13.18
C ASN A 154 -32.72 39.06 -14.61
N GLU A 155 -32.62 38.11 -15.53
CA GLU A 155 -32.32 38.42 -16.93
C GLU A 155 -33.43 39.25 -17.57
N LEU A 156 -34.70 38.94 -17.30
CA LEU A 156 -35.85 39.69 -17.79
C LEU A 156 -35.91 41.09 -17.18
N HIS A 157 -35.64 41.22 -15.88
CA HIS A 157 -35.54 42.52 -15.20
C HIS A 157 -34.43 43.38 -15.81
N ARG A 158 -33.23 42.82 -16.03
CA ARG A 158 -32.11 43.52 -16.66
C ARG A 158 -32.44 43.94 -18.10
N GLN A 159 -33.17 43.13 -18.86
CA GLN A 159 -33.64 43.50 -20.19
C GLN A 159 -34.65 44.65 -20.14
N GLN A 160 -35.59 44.63 -19.18
CA GLN A 160 -36.55 45.72 -18.99
C GLN A 160 -35.84 47.02 -18.60
N GLU A 161 -34.92 47.00 -17.63
CA GLU A 161 -34.13 48.17 -17.26
C GLU A 161 -33.35 48.72 -18.45
N ASN A 162 -32.64 47.87 -19.20
CA ASN A 162 -31.94 48.28 -20.41
C ASN A 162 -32.88 48.87 -21.48
N SER A 163 -34.10 48.35 -21.60
CA SER A 163 -35.10 48.88 -22.54
C SER A 163 -35.66 50.23 -22.09
N LEU A 164 -35.89 50.42 -20.79
CA LEU A 164 -36.35 51.68 -20.21
C LEU A 164 -35.26 52.76 -20.28
N SER A 165 -34.00 52.39 -20.02
CA SER A 165 -32.86 53.30 -20.17
C SER A 165 -32.67 53.77 -21.62
N LYS A 166 -32.96 52.92 -22.62
CA LYS A 166 -32.90 53.31 -24.05
C LYS A 166 -34.03 54.23 -24.52
N PHE A 167 -35.14 54.31 -23.79
CA PHE A 167 -36.24 55.24 -24.08
C PHE A 167 -36.11 56.58 -23.33
N GLY A 168 -35.13 56.70 -22.43
CA GLY A 168 -34.86 57.89 -21.62
C GLY A 168 -33.74 58.80 -22.14
N GLU A 169 -33.06 58.43 -23.24
CA GLU A 169 -32.15 59.28 -24.04
C GLU A 169 -32.84 59.80 -25.30
#